data_AF-A0A969JF20-F1
#
_entry.id   AF-A0A969JF20-F1
#
_cell.length_a   1.000
_cell.length_b   1.000
_cell.length_c   1.000
_cell.angle_alpha   90.00
_cell.angle_beta   90.00
_cell.angle_gamma   90.00
#
_symmetry.space_group_name_H-M   'P 1'
#
loop_
_entity.id
_entity.type
_entity.pdbx_description
1 polymer ?
#
loop_
_entity_poly.entity_id
_entity_poly.type
_entity_poly.pdbx_seq_one_letter_code
_entity_poly.pdbx_strand_id
1 'polypeptide(L)' 'MEARIIAITDWQDILAFDIISIPALIIRNQVLSQGFVPTVHDLENLIKAFIPNENRSTKTLNRAINE' A
#
# COMPACT_ATOMS: atom_id res chain seq x y z
N MET A 1 13.82 -6.53 4.76
CA MET A 1 13.13 -5.25 4.46
C MET A 1 12.30 -4.91 5.68
N GLU A 2 12.40 -3.69 6.20
CA GLU A 2 11.72 -3.28 7.43
C GLU A 2 10.61 -2.27 7.10
N ALA A 3 9.51 -2.31 7.87
CA ALA A 3 8.42 -1.35 7.77
C ALA A 3 8.23 -0.66 9.12
N ARG A 4 8.14 0.67 9.11
CA ARG A 4 7.84 1.45 10.31
C ARG A 4 6.33 1.58 10.44
N ILE A 5 5.76 0.93 11.45
CA ILE A 5 4.34 1.04 11.79
C ILE A 5 4.20 2.19 12.79
N ILE A 6 3.34 3.16 12.48
CA ILE A 6 3.05 4.31 13.35
C ILE A 6 1.55 4.28 13.62
N ALA A 7 1.17 4.10 14.89
CA ALA A 7 -0.21 4.28 15.32
C ALA A 7 -0.47 5.77 15.53
N ILE A 8 -1.45 6.30 14.81
CA ILE A 8 -1.90 7.68 14.96
C ILE A 8 -3.26 7.64 15.63
N THR A 9 -3.31 8.19 16.84
CA THR A 9 -4.53 8.23 17.67
C THR A 9 -5.01 9.65 17.91
N ASP A 10 -4.15 10.64 17.68
CA ASP A 10 -4.47 12.04 17.91
C ASP A 10 -5.35 12.56 16.78
N TRP A 11 -6.46 13.20 17.14
CA TRP A 11 -7.46 13.61 16.14
C TRP A 11 -6.91 14.65 15.18
N GLN A 12 -6.05 15.54 15.66
CA GLN A 12 -5.43 16.57 14.83
C GLN A 12 -4.55 15.96 13.73
N ASP A 13 -3.77 14.93 14.07
CA ASP A 13 -2.94 14.22 13.12
C ASP A 13 -3.77 13.40 12.14
N ILE A 14 -4.88 12.80 12.60
CA ILE A 14 -5.82 12.03 11.75
C ILE A 14 -6.41 12.92 10.65
N LEU A 15 -6.81 14.16 10.99
CA LEU A 15 -7.40 15.11 10.04
C LEU A 15 -6.45 15.48 8.88
N ALA A 16 -5.14 15.34 9.06
CA ALA A 16 -4.15 15.64 8.02
C ALA A 16 -4.16 14.63 6.85
N PHE A 17 -4.84 13.50 6.99
CA PHE A 17 -4.82 12.40 6.01
C PHE A 17 -5.98 12.39 5.02
N ASP A 18 -6.85 13.42 5.02
CA ASP A 18 -8.01 13.54 4.11
C ASP A 18 -8.86 12.26 4.02
N ILE A 19 -9.12 11.64 5.18
CA ILE A 19 -9.92 10.41 5.30
C ILE A 19 -11.37 10.72 5.64
N ILE A 20 -12.28 9.90 5.12
CA ILE A 20 -13.72 10.06 5.34
C ILE A 20 -14.16 9.35 6.62
N SER A 21 -13.49 8.26 6.98
CA SER A 21 -13.80 7.48 8.18
C SER A 21 -12.59 6.79 8.79
N ILE A 22 -12.66 6.59 10.10
CA ILE A 22 -11.73 5.76 10.87
C ILE A 22 -12.40 4.41 11.20
N PRO A 23 -11.63 3.32 11.36
CA PRO A 23 -10.18 3.23 11.19
C PRO A 23 -9.75 3.31 9.72
N ALA A 24 -8.52 3.79 9.48
CA ALA A 24 -7.92 3.90 8.15
C ALA A 24 -6.49 3.37 8.10
N LEU A 25 -6.10 2.82 6.95
CA LEU A 25 -4.74 2.35 6.67
C LEU A 25 -4.11 3.23 5.59
N ILE A 26 -2.97 3.82 5.91
CA ILE A 26 -2.20 4.68 5.02
C ILE A 26 -0.81 4.09 4.81
N ILE A 27 -0.37 3.97 3.56
CA ILE A 27 0.99 3.54 3.19
C ILE A 27 1.56 4.56 2.21
N ARG A 28 2.76 5.10 2.50
CA ARG A 28 3.42 6.15 1.70
C ARG A 28 2.46 7.30 1.33
N ASN A 29 1.73 7.81 2.32
CA ASN A 29 0.77 8.90 2.18
C ASN A 29 -0.45 8.59 1.27
N GLN A 30 -0.65 7.33 0.87
CA GLN A 30 -1.85 6.91 0.16
C GLN A 30 -2.78 6.13 1.09
N VAL A 31 -4.05 6.52 1.13
CA VAL A 31 -5.11 5.79 1.82
C VAL A 31 -5.42 4.50 1.07
N LEU A 32 -5.23 3.35 1.72
CA LEU A 32 -5.48 2.02 1.14
C LEU A 32 -6.76 1.37 1.66
N SER A 33 -7.20 1.74 2.87
CA SER A 33 -8.48 1.32 3.44
C SER A 33 -9.01 2.39 4.40
N GLN A 34 -10.33 2.50 4.51
CA GLN A 34 -11.02 3.36 5.47
C GLN A 34 -12.38 2.77 5.86
N GLY A 35 -12.78 2.96 7.12
CA GLY A 35 -14.06 2.50 7.67
C GLY A 35 -14.09 1.04 8.12
N PHE A 36 -13.00 0.30 7.95
CA PHE A 36 -12.84 -1.07 8.47
C PHE A 36 -11.36 -1.42 8.65
N VAL A 37 -11.09 -2.44 9.47
CA VAL A 37 -9.75 -3.01 9.62
C VAL A 37 -9.59 -4.16 8.63
N PRO A 38 -8.67 -4.08 7.65
CA PRO A 38 -8.44 -5.17 6.70
C PRO A 38 -7.94 -6.43 7.37
N THR A 39 -8.27 -7.60 6.80
CA THR A 39 -7.66 -8.86 7.24
C THR A 39 -6.21 -8.98 6.76
N VAL A 40 -5.48 -9.96 7.28
CA VAL A 40 -4.10 -10.25 6.81
C VAL A 40 -4.11 -10.55 5.30
N HIS A 41 -5.11 -11.29 4.82
CA HIS A 41 -5.22 -11.60 3.40
C HIS A 41 -5.45 -10.35 2.54
N ASP A 42 -6.30 -9.43 2.99
CA ASP A 42 -6.55 -8.15 2.31
C ASP A 42 -5.29 -7.31 2.26
N LEU A 43 -4.54 -7.23 3.37
CA LEU A 43 -3.27 -6.52 3.45
C LEU A 43 -2.25 -7.02 2.44
N GLU A 44 -2.10 -8.34 2.30
CA GLU A 44 -1.18 -8.93 1.32
C GLU A 44 -1.54 -8.51 -0.11
N ASN A 45 -2.82 -8.47 -0.45
CA ASN A 45 -3.31 -8.08 -1.77
C ASN A 45 -3.10 -6.58 -2.00
N LEU A 46 -3.43 -5.74 -1.02
CA LEU A 46 -3.26 -4.29 -1.08
C LEU A 46 -1.77 -3.91 -1.24
N ILE A 47 -0.88 -4.55 -0.47
CA ILE A 47 0.57 -4.31 -0.55
C ILE A 47 1.12 -4.74 -1.91
N LYS A 48 0.73 -5.92 -2.42
CA LYS A 48 1.16 -6.39 -3.75
C LYS A 48 0.71 -5.46 -4.87
N ALA A 49 -0.51 -4.92 -4.78
CA ALA A 49 -1.02 -3.96 -5.76
C ALA A 49 -0.29 -2.61 -5.70
N PHE A 50 0.17 -2.23 -4.50
CA PHE A 50 0.83 -0.96 -4.26
C PHE A 50 2.33 -0.97 -4.58
N ILE A 51 3.03 -2.12 -4.46
CA ILE A 51 4.43 -2.23 -4.86
C ILE A 51 4.51 -2.10 -6.39
N PRO A 52 5.15 -1.04 -6.93
CA PRO A 52 5.35 -0.92 -8.36
C PRO A 52 6.11 -2.16 -8.84
N ASN A 53 5.61 -2.81 -9.89
CA ASN A 53 6.28 -3.94 -10.50
C ASN A 53 7.59 -3.47 -11.17
N GLU A 54 8.66 -3.28 -10.40
CA GLU A 54 10.01 -2.98 -10.93
C GLU A 54 10.56 -4.11 -11.82
N ASN A 55 9.88 -5.27 -11.88
CA ASN A 55 10.33 -6.46 -12.63
C ASN A 55 9.48 -6.84 -13.85
N ARG A 56 8.59 -5.97 -14.37
CA ARG A 56 7.89 -6.29 -15.64
C ARG A 56 8.68 -5.97 -16.91
N SER A 57 9.73 -5.15 -16.86
CA SER A 57 10.48 -4.76 -18.07
C SER A 57 11.53 -5.79 -18.52
N THR A 58 12.14 -6.52 -17.59
CA THR A 58 13.24 -7.44 -17.91
C THR A 58 12.78 -8.78 -18.49
N LYS A 59 11.55 -9.22 -18.22
CA LYS A 59 11.03 -10.50 -18.73
C LYS A 59 10.58 -10.42 -20.20
N THR A 60 10.17 -9.24 -20.68
CA THR A 60 9.76 -9.05 -22.08
C THR A 60 10.97 -8.84 -23.00
N LEU A 61 12.02 -8.18 -22.51
CA LEU A 61 13.26 -7.97 -23.26
C LEU A 61 14.03 -9.29 -23.49
N ASN A 62 14.14 -10.15 -22.48
CA ASN A 62 14.85 -11.43 -22.63
C ASN A 62 14.14 -12.45 -23.52
N ARG A 63 12.86 -12.26 -23.83
CA ARG A 63 12.14 -13.07 -24.82
C ARG A 63 12.33 -12.54 -26.24
N ALA A 64 12.38 -11.22 -26.42
CA ALA A 64 12.62 -10.59 -27.72
C ALA A 64 14.07 -10.71 -28.23
N ILE A 65 15.04 -11.01 -27.34
CA ILE A 65 16.45 -11.18 -27.70
C ILE A 65 16.79 -12.65 -28.04
N ASN A 66 15.90 -13.60 -27.71
CA ASN A 66 16.10 -15.04 -27.93
C ASN A 66 15.10 -15.66 -28.94
N GLU A 67 14.38 -14.83 -29.70
CA GLU A 67 13.52 -15.24 -30.83
C GLU A 67 14.10 -14.72 -32.16
#